data_AF-A0A2V1CFJ2-F1
#
_entry.id   AF-A0A2V1CFJ2-F1
#
_cell.length_a   1.000
_cell.length_b   1.000
_cell.length_c   1.000
_cell.angle_alpha   90.00
_cell.angle_beta   90.00
_cell.angle_gamma   90.00
#
_symmetry.space_group_name_H-M   'P 1'
#
loop_
_entity.id
_entity.type
_entity.pdbx_description
1 polymer ?
#
loop_
_entity_poly.entity_id
_entity_poly.type
_entity_poly.pdbx_seq_one_letter_code
_entity_poly.pdbx_strand_id
1 'polypeptide(L)' 'MVASRRAFSTTRAQFSSPYHYPEGPRSNIPFNPLTKWFALRYWSFMAVGFGTPFGLAVWQTYKNQ' A
#
# COMPACT_ATOMS: atom_id res chain seq x y z
N MET A 1 -33.84 -7.15 1.74
CA MET A 1 -33.79 -5.77 2.27
C MET A 1 -32.36 -5.29 2.23
N VAL A 2 -32.09 -4.19 1.52
CA VAL A 2 -30.76 -3.59 1.37
C VAL A 2 -30.31 -3.07 2.73
N ALA A 3 -29.22 -3.64 3.27
CA ALA A 3 -28.60 -3.12 4.48
C ALA A 3 -28.18 -1.65 4.22
N SER A 4 -28.76 -0.76 5.02
CA SER A 4 -28.63 0.69 4.90
C SER A 4 -27.18 1.16 4.95
N ARG A 5 -26.85 2.04 4.01
CA ARG A 5 -25.69 2.95 3.95
C ARG A 5 -25.51 3.71 5.27
N ARG A 6 -24.71 3.20 6.19
CA ARG A 6 -24.22 3.97 7.33
C ARG A 6 -22.71 3.98 7.30
N ALA A 7 -22.15 4.96 6.59
CA ALA A 7 -20.80 5.44 6.85
C ALA A 7 -20.84 6.14 8.21
N PHE A 8 -20.79 5.36 9.29
CA PHE A 8 -20.62 5.89 10.63
C PHE A 8 -19.15 6.33 10.75
N SER A 9 -18.89 7.62 10.53
CA SER A 9 -17.61 8.25 10.86
C SER A 9 -17.85 9.23 12.00
N THR A 10 -17.26 8.98 13.15
CA THR A 10 -17.34 9.84 14.34
C THR A 10 -16.04 10.60 14.60
N THR A 11 -15.07 10.56 13.69
CA THR A 11 -13.79 11.22 13.89
C THR A 11 -13.88 12.70 13.50
N ARG A 12 -13.80 13.61 14.48
CA ARG A 12 -13.43 15.00 14.20
C ARG A 12 -11.99 14.98 13.68
N ALA A 13 -11.74 15.50 12.48
CA ALA A 13 -10.37 15.58 11.99
C ALA A 13 -9.58 16.59 12.85
N GLN A 14 -8.48 16.17 13.47
CA GLN A 14 -7.57 17.07 14.18
C GLN A 14 -6.38 17.39 13.27
N PHE A 15 -6.50 18.50 12.55
CA PHE A 15 -5.43 19.03 11.71
C PHE A 15 -4.67 20.13 12.45
N SER A 16 -3.93 19.80 13.53
CA SER A 16 -3.03 20.78 14.17
C SER A 16 -1.73 20.99 13.38
N SER A 17 -1.63 20.45 12.17
CA SER A 17 -0.50 20.68 11.26
C SER A 17 -0.67 22.03 10.57
N PRO A 18 0.36 22.90 10.56
CA PRO A 18 0.35 24.14 9.77
C PRO A 18 0.32 23.89 8.25
N TYR A 19 0.49 22.64 7.80
CA TYR A 19 0.41 22.22 6.40
C TYR A 19 -0.93 21.57 6.08
N HIS A 20 -1.58 22.06 5.01
CA HIS A 20 -2.81 21.47 4.45
C HIS A 20 -2.44 20.24 3.61
N TYR A 21 -2.71 19.05 4.13
CA TYR A 21 -2.55 17.82 3.38
C TYR A 21 -3.80 17.56 2.55
N PRO A 22 -3.67 16.90 1.38
CA PRO A 22 -4.83 16.50 0.61
C PRO A 22 -5.77 15.66 1.47
N GLU A 23 -7.05 16.01 1.48
CA GLU A 23 -8.12 15.21 2.06
C GLU A 23 -8.75 14.26 1.03
N GLY A 24 -9.37 13.18 1.53
CA GLY A 24 -10.18 12.27 0.73
C GLY A 24 -9.72 10.80 0.77
N PRO A 25 -10.53 9.88 0.22
CA PRO A 25 -10.16 8.48 0.14
C PRO A 25 -8.87 8.36 -0.67
N ARG A 26 -7.80 7.81 -0.10
CA ARG A 26 -6.46 7.60 -0.69
C ARG A 26 -5.46 8.75 -0.54
N SER A 27 -5.81 9.86 0.10
CA SER A 27 -4.80 10.86 0.45
C SER A 27 -3.91 10.41 1.62
N ASN A 28 -4.25 9.29 2.25
CA ASN A 28 -3.55 8.66 3.36
C ASN A 28 -2.62 7.50 2.97
N ILE A 29 -2.47 7.21 1.67
CA ILE A 29 -1.60 6.12 1.19
C ILE A 29 -0.41 6.67 0.39
N PRO A 30 0.80 6.12 0.55
CA PRO A 30 2.01 6.65 -0.06
C PRO A 30 2.20 6.24 -1.54
N PHE A 31 1.14 5.78 -2.21
CA PHE A 31 1.19 5.32 -3.60
C PHE A 31 -0.10 5.69 -4.34
N ASN A 32 -0.06 5.73 -5.68
CA ASN A 32 -1.20 6.06 -6.52
C ASN A 32 -1.83 4.82 -7.20
N PRO A 33 -3.01 4.36 -6.75
CA PRO A 33 -3.70 3.23 -7.37
C PRO A 33 -4.48 3.51 -8.65
N LEU A 34 -4.55 4.76 -9.15
CA LEU A 34 -5.32 5.10 -10.38
C LEU A 34 -4.47 5.01 -11.66
N THR A 35 -3.21 4.61 -11.55
CA THR A 35 -2.38 4.47 -12.75
C THR A 35 -2.81 3.24 -13.56
N LYS A 36 -2.75 3.34 -14.90
CA LYS A 36 -3.05 2.20 -15.80
C LYS A 36 -2.20 0.95 -15.52
N TRP A 37 -1.05 1.15 -14.87
CA TRP A 37 -0.09 0.12 -14.51
C TRP A 37 -0.15 -0.30 -13.03
N PHE A 38 -1.20 0.10 -12.29
CA PHE A 38 -1.27 -0.17 -10.86
C PHE A 38 -1.18 -1.66 -10.54
N ALA A 39 -1.94 -2.50 -11.26
CA ALA A 39 -1.93 -3.95 -11.04
C ALA A 39 -0.51 -4.52 -11.20
N LEU A 40 0.19 -4.16 -12.28
CA LEU A 40 1.57 -4.63 -12.50
C LEU A 40 2.52 -4.18 -11.38
N ARG A 41 2.45 -2.91 -10.98
CA ARG A 41 3.31 -2.36 -9.91
C ARG A 41 3.02 -2.98 -8.54
N TYR A 42 1.74 -3.20 -8.24
CA TYR A 42 1.31 -3.81 -6.99
C TYR A 42 1.80 -5.26 -6.90
N TRP A 43 1.55 -6.06 -7.93
CA TRP A 43 1.97 -7.45 -7.96
C TRP A 43 3.49 -7.61 -8.03
N SER A 44 4.20 -6.73 -8.75
CA SER A 44 5.67 -6.77 -8.76
C SER A 44 6.25 -6.47 -7.38
N PHE A 45 5.72 -5.47 -6.66
CA PHE A 45 6.15 -5.16 -5.30
C PHE A 45 5.92 -6.34 -4.36
N MET A 46 4.75 -6.99 -4.44
CA MET A 46 4.45 -8.20 -3.67
C MET A 46 5.39 -9.36 -4.02
N ALA A 47 5.59 -9.62 -5.32
CA ALA A 47 6.43 -10.73 -5.79
C ALA A 47 7.90 -10.55 -5.38
N VAL A 48 8.44 -9.33 -5.45
CA VAL A 48 9.81 -9.03 -5.01
C VAL A 48 9.94 -9.20 -3.50
N GLY A 49 9.03 -8.62 -2.72
CA GLY A 49 9.06 -8.74 -1.26
C GLY A 49 8.97 -10.20 -0.80
N PHE A 50 8.05 -10.97 -1.38
CA PHE A 50 7.89 -12.39 -1.09
C PHE A 50 9.08 -13.23 -1.57
N GLY A 51 9.61 -12.95 -2.77
CA GLY A 51 10.69 -13.70 -3.39
C GLY A 51 12.08 -13.43 -2.81
N THR A 52 12.28 -12.27 -2.17
CA THR A 52 13.57 -11.84 -1.59
C THR A 52 14.22 -12.90 -0.69
N PRO A 53 13.55 -13.47 0.34
CA PRO A 53 14.16 -14.50 1.18
C PRO A 53 14.60 -15.75 0.41
N PHE A 54 13.85 -16.17 -0.62
CA PHE A 54 14.20 -17.35 -1.43
C PHE A 54 15.40 -17.08 -2.34
N GLY A 55 15.44 -15.92 -2.99
CA GLY A 55 16.59 -15.50 -3.78
C GLY A 55 17.86 -15.42 -2.94
N LEU A 56 17.75 -14.89 -1.71
CA LEU A 56 18.85 -14.91 -0.75
C LEU A 56 19.26 -16.32 -0.36
N ALA A 57 18.31 -17.23 -0.09
CA ALA A 57 18.63 -18.62 0.24
C ALA A 57 19.42 -19.31 -0.88
N VAL A 58 19.01 -19.13 -2.14
CA VAL A 58 19.74 -19.63 -3.30
C VAL A 58 21.14 -19.00 -3.40
N TRP A 59 21.25 -17.68 -3.24
CA TRP A 59 22.56 -17.03 -3.24
C TRP A 59 23.51 -17.62 -2.18
N GLN A 60 22.98 -17.91 -0.99
CA GLN A 60 23.75 -18.50 0.11
C GLN A 60 24.27 -19.91 -0.22
N THR A 61 23.62 -20.68 -1.09
CA THR A 61 24.12 -21.99 -1.51
C THR A 61 25.30 -21.91 -2.48
N TYR A 62 25.41 -20.82 -3.25
CA TYR A 62 26.46 -20.68 -4.28
C TYR A 62 27.64 -19.81 -3.84
N LYS A 63 27.46 -18.90 -2.87
CA LYS A 63 28.47 -17.88 -2.52
C LYS A 63 29.82 -18.40 -1.99
N ASN A 64 29.89 -19.66 -1.55
CA ASN A 64 31.08 -20.28 -0.94
C ASN A 64 31.56 -21.53 -1.72
N GLN A 65 31.07 -21.73 -2.95
CA GLN A 65 31.73 -22.61 -3.92
C GLN A 65 32.90 -21.87 -4.56
#